data_AF-A0A933PUY2-F1
#
_entry.id   AF-A0A933PUY2-F1
#
_cell.length_a   1.000
_cell.length_b   1.000
_cell.length_c   1.000
_cell.angle_alpha   90.00
_cell.angle_beta   90.00
_cell.angle_gamma   90.00
#
_symmetry.space_group_name_H-M   'P 1'
#
loop_
_entity.id
_entity.type
_entity.pdbx_description
1 polymer ?
#
loop_
_entity_poly.entity_id
_entity_poly.type
_entity_poly.pdbx_seq_one_letter_code
_entity_poly.pdbx_strand_id
1 'polypeptide(L)'
;MKKISVLILAVFLLTACANAMVKNGATRDSQTAQNSDNEFVKNCPTQDKIGKDYCIFSNISWKVFYDQVAPDIKNCELISEKSPERSHCYWVYAMRAKDPSLCEKINDNFSQNSAGPSYGFLSKSNCKKELHYTAQDSDWRLEAGFPPYSDPVVLVYSGKAKLDGWLIEGGAKGEKNPDPYFHIADKDLQKLPFSMQKNQEYLLKVYSKENKFEKVPQKTIDRLKKFSEKIPATITVDKIEAFTEGSPILTIVDGK
;
A
#
# COMPACT_ATOMS: atom_id res chain seq x y z
N MET A 1 53.77 28.78 -7.98
CA MET A 1 53.77 27.30 -8.08
C MET A 1 53.12 26.55 -6.88
N LYS A 2 52.48 27.22 -5.89
CA LYS A 2 51.87 26.53 -4.73
C LYS A 2 50.41 26.06 -4.91
N LYS A 3 49.70 26.49 -5.96
CA LYS A 3 48.26 26.18 -6.14
C LYS A 3 47.98 24.81 -6.77
N ILE A 4 48.94 24.25 -7.53
CA ILE A 4 48.76 22.95 -8.21
C ILE A 4 48.82 21.78 -7.21
N SER A 5 49.59 21.91 -6.12
CA SER A 5 49.76 20.84 -5.13
C SER A 5 48.49 20.54 -4.31
N VAL A 6 47.61 21.52 -4.12
CA VAL A 6 46.37 21.35 -3.33
C VAL A 6 45.30 20.60 -4.13
N LEU A 7 45.24 20.84 -5.45
CA LEU A 7 44.27 20.21 -6.34
C LEU A 7 44.53 18.72 -6.52
N ILE A 8 45.79 18.31 -6.59
CA ILE A 8 46.16 16.89 -6.70
C ILE A 8 45.80 16.13 -5.43
N LEU A 9 46.01 16.73 -4.24
CA LEU A 9 45.69 16.08 -2.96
C LEU A 9 44.17 15.87 -2.79
N ALA A 10 43.35 16.83 -3.24
CA ALA A 10 41.89 16.73 -3.17
C ALA A 10 41.34 15.61 -4.09
N VAL A 11 41.91 15.43 -5.28
CA VAL A 11 41.51 14.36 -6.21
C VAL A 11 41.83 12.98 -5.65
N PHE A 12 42.99 12.80 -4.99
CA PHE A 12 43.36 11.54 -4.34
C PHE A 12 42.48 11.22 -3.12
N LEU A 13 42.10 12.22 -2.33
CA LEU A 13 41.17 12.03 -1.21
C LEU A 13 39.76 11.62 -1.68
N LEU A 14 39.27 12.19 -2.79
CA LEU A 14 37.97 11.83 -3.36
C LEU A 14 37.96 10.42 -3.95
N THR A 15 39.05 9.98 -4.60
CA THR A 15 39.14 8.61 -5.16
C THR A 15 39.32 7.54 -4.08
N ALA A 16 40.00 7.84 -2.96
CA ALA A 16 40.12 6.92 -1.84
C ALA A 16 38.76 6.66 -1.15
N CYS A 17 37.92 7.69 -1.00
CA CYS A 17 36.58 7.53 -0.42
C CYS A 17 35.65 6.69 -1.30
N ALA A 18 35.71 6.84 -2.63
CA ALA A 18 34.89 6.05 -3.54
C ALA A 18 35.21 4.54 -3.47
N ASN A 19 36.49 4.18 -3.34
CA ASN A 19 36.90 2.78 -3.26
C ASN A 19 36.63 2.12 -1.89
N ALA A 20 36.59 2.90 -0.81
CA ALA A 20 36.20 2.41 0.52
C ALA A 20 34.70 2.08 0.60
N MET A 21 33.86 2.77 -0.16
CA MET A 21 32.41 2.52 -0.19
C MET A 21 32.03 1.28 -1.01
N VAL A 22 32.83 0.87 -2.01
CA VAL A 22 32.58 -0.33 -2.80
C VAL A 22 32.96 -1.63 -2.06
N LYS A 23 33.94 -1.57 -1.14
CA LYS A 23 34.39 -2.77 -0.39
C LYS A 23 33.68 -3.00 0.94
N ASN A 24 33.03 -1.98 1.50
CA ASN A 24 32.23 -2.08 2.73
C ASN A 24 30.72 -2.15 2.48
N GLY A 25 30.31 -2.37 1.22
CA GLY A 25 29.01 -2.94 0.87
C GLY A 25 28.96 -4.38 1.35
N ALA A 26 28.91 -4.54 2.67
CA ALA A 26 28.84 -5.79 3.37
C ALA A 26 27.68 -6.62 2.82
N THR A 27 28.03 -7.75 2.22
CA THR A 27 27.26 -8.98 2.28
C THR A 27 26.99 -9.30 3.76
N ARG A 28 25.99 -8.62 4.34
CA ARG A 28 25.42 -8.98 5.62
C ARG A 28 24.57 -10.23 5.36
N ASP A 29 25.21 -11.37 5.54
CA ASP A 29 24.68 -12.74 5.60
C ASP A 29 23.27 -12.96 5.04
N SER A 30 23.15 -13.00 3.71
CA SER A 30 21.95 -13.52 3.05
C SER A 30 21.63 -14.96 3.48
N GLN A 31 22.61 -15.72 3.97
CA GLN A 31 22.44 -17.11 4.42
C GLN A 31 21.91 -17.22 5.86
N THR A 32 22.27 -16.30 6.76
CA THR A 32 21.75 -16.30 8.14
C THR A 32 20.29 -15.81 8.17
N ALA A 33 19.92 -14.87 7.30
CA ALA A 33 18.53 -14.46 7.11
C ALA A 33 17.66 -15.59 6.51
N GLN A 34 18.13 -16.27 5.46
CA GLN A 34 17.41 -17.37 4.81
C GLN A 34 17.11 -18.56 5.74
N ASN A 35 18.02 -18.89 6.67
CA ASN A 35 17.79 -19.98 7.62
C ASN A 35 16.74 -19.62 8.69
N SER A 36 16.63 -18.35 9.08
CA SER A 36 15.59 -17.87 9.99
C SER A 36 14.19 -17.82 9.35
N ASP A 37 14.12 -17.65 8.02
CA ASP A 37 12.84 -17.53 7.31
C ASP A 37 12.03 -18.83 7.28
N ASN A 38 12.71 -19.97 7.26
CA ASN A 38 12.07 -21.30 7.30
C ASN A 38 11.63 -21.71 8.72
N GLU A 39 12.11 -21.05 9.77
CA GLU A 39 11.78 -21.41 11.15
C GLU A 39 10.34 -20.98 11.52
N PHE A 40 9.87 -19.86 10.97
CA PHE A 40 8.50 -19.39 11.20
C PHE A 40 7.44 -20.26 10.53
N VAL A 41 7.70 -20.74 9.31
CA VAL A 41 6.81 -21.69 8.62
C VAL A 41 6.66 -22.97 9.45
N LYS A 42 7.73 -23.40 10.12
CA LYS A 42 7.73 -24.59 10.99
C LYS A 42 6.93 -24.37 12.28
N ASN A 43 6.77 -23.12 12.72
CA ASN A 43 6.02 -22.76 13.93
C ASN A 43 4.51 -22.64 13.71
N CYS A 44 4.02 -22.82 12.47
CA CYS A 44 2.58 -22.95 12.25
C CYS A 44 2.10 -24.25 12.91
N PRO A 45 1.22 -24.18 13.94
CA PRO A 45 0.74 -25.37 14.63
C PRO A 45 0.11 -26.34 13.62
N THR A 46 0.14 -27.63 13.93
CA THR A 46 -0.53 -28.68 13.16
C THR A 46 -2.04 -28.55 13.30
N GLN A 47 -2.60 -27.48 12.76
CA GLN A 47 -4.02 -27.31 12.53
C GLN A 47 -4.42 -28.15 11.30
N ASP A 48 -5.71 -28.14 10.99
CA ASP A 48 -6.17 -28.65 9.70
C ASP A 48 -5.47 -27.92 8.53
N LYS A 49 -5.64 -28.46 7.32
CA LYS A 49 -4.97 -27.94 6.12
C LYS A 49 -5.24 -26.44 5.90
N ILE A 50 -6.45 -25.99 6.23
CA ILE A 50 -6.88 -24.60 6.08
C ILE A 50 -6.12 -23.70 7.06
N GLY A 51 -6.07 -24.07 8.35
CA GLY A 51 -5.33 -23.33 9.36
C GLY A 51 -3.83 -23.22 9.07
N LYS A 52 -3.23 -24.27 8.48
CA LYS A 52 -1.82 -24.24 8.06
C LYS A 52 -1.57 -23.26 6.91
N ASP A 53 -2.33 -23.36 5.81
CA ASP A 53 -2.18 -22.46 4.65
C ASP A 53 -2.35 -20.99 5.06
N TYR A 54 -3.34 -20.75 5.92
CA TYR A 54 -3.62 -19.45 6.48
C TYR A 54 -2.46 -18.92 7.35
N CYS A 55 -1.94 -19.72 8.28
CA CYS A 55 -0.80 -19.34 9.11
C CYS A 55 0.44 -18.99 8.26
N ILE A 56 0.75 -19.79 7.25
CA ILE A 56 1.88 -19.55 6.33
C ILE A 56 1.69 -18.22 5.60
N PHE A 57 0.53 -18.02 4.96
CA PHE A 57 0.20 -16.80 4.24
C PHE A 57 0.35 -15.54 5.10
N SER A 58 -0.07 -15.66 6.35
CA SER A 58 -0.11 -14.55 7.28
C SER A 58 1.27 -14.12 7.67
N ASN A 59 2.13 -15.07 8.02
CA ASN A 59 3.54 -14.81 8.28
C ASN A 59 4.24 -14.20 7.05
N ILE A 60 3.94 -14.68 5.84
CA ILE A 60 4.48 -14.10 4.61
C ILE A 60 4.01 -12.65 4.46
N SER A 61 2.70 -12.40 4.56
CA SER A 61 2.12 -11.07 4.38
C SER A 61 2.70 -10.08 5.38
N TRP A 62 2.79 -10.44 6.66
CA TRP A 62 3.43 -9.61 7.69
C TRP A 62 4.86 -9.23 7.31
N LYS A 63 5.69 -10.19 6.86
CA LYS A 63 7.06 -9.90 6.43
C LYS A 63 7.11 -9.02 5.17
N VAL A 64 6.27 -9.29 4.18
CA VAL A 64 6.25 -8.49 2.94
C VAL A 64 5.86 -7.04 3.24
N PHE A 65 4.94 -6.80 4.17
CA PHE A 65 4.42 -5.46 4.43
C PHE A 65 5.23 -4.67 5.47
N TYR A 66 5.69 -5.29 6.55
CA TYR A 66 6.29 -4.55 7.67
C TYR A 66 7.81 -4.56 7.68
N ASP A 67 8.43 -5.69 7.36
CA ASP A 67 9.87 -5.86 7.62
C ASP A 67 10.74 -5.26 6.50
N GLN A 68 10.13 -4.74 5.43
CA GLN A 68 10.80 -4.29 4.19
C GLN A 68 11.73 -5.34 3.57
N VAL A 69 11.84 -6.54 4.12
CA VAL A 69 12.49 -7.68 3.52
C VAL A 69 11.58 -8.17 2.41
N ALA A 70 12.12 -8.34 1.20
CA ALA A 70 11.42 -9.08 0.16
C ALA A 70 11.58 -10.56 0.56
N PRO A 71 10.54 -11.23 1.08
CA PRO A 71 10.69 -12.63 1.41
C PRO A 71 10.88 -13.42 0.11
N ASP A 72 11.35 -14.67 0.19
CA ASP A 72 11.48 -15.50 -0.99
C ASP A 72 10.07 -15.81 -1.53
N ILE A 73 9.83 -15.50 -2.80
CA ILE A 73 8.57 -15.81 -3.49
C ILE A 73 8.22 -17.31 -3.43
N LYS A 74 9.23 -18.17 -3.28
CA LYS A 74 9.02 -19.61 -3.02
C LYS A 74 8.18 -19.88 -1.79
N ASN A 75 8.07 -18.94 -0.84
CA ASN A 75 7.19 -19.09 0.31
C ASN A 75 5.70 -19.17 -0.11
N CYS A 76 5.30 -18.53 -1.22
CA CYS A 76 3.95 -18.71 -1.76
C CYS A 76 3.71 -20.15 -2.23
N GLU A 77 4.75 -20.88 -2.65
CA GLU A 77 4.65 -22.28 -3.07
C GLU A 77 4.36 -23.23 -1.88
N LEU A 78 4.61 -22.78 -0.64
CA LEU A 78 4.33 -23.52 0.59
C LEU A 78 2.84 -23.52 0.96
N ILE A 79 2.08 -22.57 0.41
CA ILE A 79 0.62 -22.51 0.53
C ILE A 79 0.02 -23.46 -0.50
N SER A 80 -0.98 -24.24 -0.09
CA SER A 80 -1.72 -25.15 -0.97
C SER A 80 -2.18 -24.45 -2.26
N GLU A 81 -2.00 -25.12 -3.39
CA GLU A 81 -2.41 -24.62 -4.71
C GLU A 81 -3.90 -24.26 -4.79
N LYS A 82 -4.72 -24.97 -4.01
CA LYS A 82 -6.18 -24.76 -3.93
C LYS A 82 -6.61 -23.75 -2.85
N SER A 83 -5.68 -23.06 -2.20
CA SER A 83 -6.00 -22.04 -1.21
C SER A 83 -6.05 -20.64 -1.88
N PRO A 84 -7.06 -19.80 -1.58
CA PRO A 84 -7.11 -18.43 -2.07
C PRO A 84 -5.94 -17.58 -1.55
N GLU A 85 -5.40 -17.90 -0.37
CA GLU A 85 -4.26 -17.24 0.23
C GLU A 85 -3.00 -17.31 -0.64
N ARG A 86 -2.82 -18.40 -1.42
CA ARG A 86 -1.71 -18.51 -2.37
C ARG A 86 -1.81 -17.47 -3.48
N SER A 87 -3.01 -17.27 -4.03
CA SER A 87 -3.25 -16.25 -5.06
C SER A 87 -3.03 -14.85 -4.50
N HIS A 88 -3.46 -14.61 -3.26
CA HIS A 88 -3.18 -13.36 -2.56
C HIS A 88 -1.67 -13.14 -2.37
N CYS A 89 -0.94 -14.16 -1.93
CA CYS A 89 0.52 -14.11 -1.80
C CYS A 89 1.18 -13.64 -3.10
N TYR A 90 0.86 -14.28 -4.24
CA TYR A 90 1.40 -13.87 -5.55
C TYR A 90 1.00 -12.46 -5.95
N TRP A 91 -0.24 -12.05 -5.69
CA TRP A 91 -0.70 -10.70 -5.97
C TRP A 91 0.15 -9.65 -5.25
N VAL A 92 0.40 -9.83 -3.94
CA VAL A 92 1.24 -8.90 -3.16
C VAL A 92 2.66 -8.83 -3.72
N TYR A 93 3.27 -9.97 -4.05
CA TYR A 93 4.60 -9.99 -4.66
C TYR A 93 4.63 -9.33 -6.03
N ALA A 94 3.63 -9.58 -6.87
CA ALA A 94 3.50 -8.95 -8.18
C ALA A 94 3.53 -7.43 -8.03
N MET A 95 2.66 -6.88 -7.17
CA MET A 95 2.55 -5.45 -6.92
C MET A 95 3.85 -4.85 -6.39
N ARG A 96 4.52 -5.52 -5.44
CA ARG A 96 5.75 -5.02 -4.82
C ARG A 96 6.96 -5.09 -5.76
N ALA A 97 7.12 -6.20 -6.48
CA ALA A 97 8.20 -6.40 -7.44
C ALA A 97 7.95 -5.69 -8.78
N LYS A 98 6.73 -5.17 -8.99
CA LYS A 98 6.23 -4.68 -10.28
C LYS A 98 6.40 -5.72 -11.40
N ASP A 99 6.21 -6.99 -11.06
CA ASP A 99 6.44 -8.11 -11.98
C ASP A 99 5.11 -8.73 -12.45
N PRO A 100 4.66 -8.46 -13.69
CA PRO A 100 3.40 -8.98 -14.20
C PRO A 100 3.43 -10.50 -14.45
N SER A 101 4.61 -11.13 -14.51
CA SER A 101 4.70 -12.59 -14.66
C SER A 101 4.16 -13.31 -13.42
N LEU A 102 4.20 -12.66 -12.24
CA LEU A 102 3.66 -13.21 -11.00
C LEU A 102 2.14 -13.20 -10.97
N CYS A 103 1.50 -12.29 -11.70
CA CYS A 103 0.05 -12.32 -11.87
C CYS A 103 -0.41 -13.61 -12.55
N GLU A 104 0.41 -14.27 -13.37
CA GLU A 104 0.04 -15.54 -14.01
C GLU A 104 -0.08 -16.71 -13.03
N LYS A 105 0.50 -16.58 -11.84
CA LYS A 105 0.42 -17.59 -10.77
C LYS A 105 -0.85 -17.48 -9.93
N ILE A 106 -1.67 -16.43 -10.12
CA ILE A 106 -2.96 -16.27 -9.44
C ILE A 106 -3.98 -17.21 -10.08
N ASN A 107 -4.75 -17.91 -9.25
CA ASN A 107 -5.81 -18.81 -9.69
C ASN A 107 -7.16 -18.07 -9.70
N ASP A 108 -7.69 -17.79 -10.90
CA ASP A 108 -8.95 -17.04 -11.07
C ASP A 108 -10.19 -17.79 -10.53
N ASN A 109 -10.10 -19.10 -10.28
CA ASN A 109 -11.24 -19.91 -9.85
C ASN A 109 -11.78 -19.53 -8.46
N PHE A 110 -11.02 -18.78 -7.66
CA PHE A 110 -11.49 -18.30 -6.36
C PHE A 110 -12.46 -17.12 -6.47
N SER A 111 -12.35 -16.32 -7.54
CA SER A 111 -13.17 -15.12 -7.71
C SER A 111 -14.65 -15.41 -7.94
N GLN A 112 -15.00 -16.61 -8.41
CA GLN A 112 -16.36 -16.97 -8.82
C GLN A 112 -17.15 -17.73 -7.73
N ASN A 113 -16.45 -18.41 -6.82
CA ASN A 113 -17.08 -19.35 -5.87
C ASN A 113 -17.08 -18.86 -4.42
N SER A 114 -16.31 -17.83 -4.09
CA SER A 114 -16.40 -17.22 -2.76
C SER A 114 -17.66 -16.37 -2.69
N ALA A 115 -18.66 -16.80 -1.92
CA ALA A 115 -19.88 -16.03 -1.63
C ALA A 115 -19.62 -14.73 -0.83
N GLY A 116 -18.35 -14.33 -0.65
CA GLY A 116 -17.94 -13.11 0.04
C GLY A 116 -17.40 -12.06 -0.92
N PRO A 117 -17.74 -10.77 -0.74
CA PRO A 117 -17.31 -9.66 -1.60
C PRO A 117 -15.78 -9.44 -1.62
N SER A 118 -15.03 -10.01 -0.68
CA SER A 118 -13.63 -9.67 -0.43
C SER A 118 -12.63 -10.25 -1.45
N TYR A 119 -12.96 -11.35 -2.16
CA TYR A 119 -11.98 -12.05 -3.02
C TYR A 119 -12.09 -11.74 -4.51
N GLY A 120 -13.12 -10.99 -4.95
CA GLY A 120 -13.28 -10.59 -6.36
C GLY A 120 -12.10 -9.75 -6.91
N PHE A 121 -11.29 -9.18 -6.01
CA PHE A 121 -10.09 -8.43 -6.36
C PHE A 121 -8.90 -9.32 -6.77
N LEU A 122 -8.84 -10.57 -6.30
CA LEU A 122 -7.71 -11.48 -6.53
C LEU A 122 -7.85 -12.25 -7.84
N SER A 123 -7.87 -11.53 -8.96
CA SER A 123 -7.82 -12.13 -10.31
C SER A 123 -6.55 -11.74 -11.06
N LYS A 124 -6.14 -12.57 -12.01
CA LYS A 124 -5.04 -12.29 -12.95
C LYS A 124 -5.26 -10.96 -13.67
N SER A 125 -6.49 -10.73 -14.14
CA SER A 125 -6.92 -9.51 -14.80
C SER A 125 -6.67 -8.29 -13.92
N ASN A 126 -7.15 -8.32 -12.67
CA ASN A 126 -7.04 -7.19 -11.76
C ASN A 126 -5.58 -6.94 -11.36
N CYS A 127 -4.81 -7.99 -11.09
CA CYS A 127 -3.37 -7.89 -10.84
C CYS A 127 -2.63 -7.14 -11.95
N LYS A 128 -2.86 -7.52 -13.21
CA LYS A 128 -2.22 -6.86 -14.36
C LYS A 128 -2.67 -5.41 -14.54
N LYS A 129 -3.96 -5.13 -14.32
CA LYS A 129 -4.48 -3.76 -14.37
C LYS A 129 -3.79 -2.90 -13.32
N GLU A 130 -3.79 -3.33 -12.06
CA GLU A 130 -3.13 -2.61 -10.96
C GLU A 130 -1.64 -2.40 -11.22
N LEU A 131 -0.95 -3.40 -11.78
CA LEU A 131 0.44 -3.25 -12.19
C LEU A 131 0.66 -2.21 -13.28
N HIS A 132 -0.23 -2.16 -14.28
CA HIS A 132 -0.15 -1.15 -15.34
C HIS A 132 -0.30 0.27 -14.77
N TYR A 133 -1.25 0.47 -13.84
CA TYR A 133 -1.48 1.76 -13.19
C TYR A 133 -0.36 2.17 -12.23
N THR A 134 0.24 1.23 -11.50
CA THR A 134 1.40 1.51 -10.64
C THR A 134 2.71 1.68 -11.40
N ALA A 135 2.74 1.31 -12.69
CA ALA A 135 3.85 1.53 -13.61
C ALA A 135 3.72 2.85 -14.39
N GLN A 136 2.50 3.30 -14.69
CA GLN A 136 2.22 4.56 -15.37
C GLN A 136 1.88 5.67 -14.37
N ASP A 137 2.80 6.61 -14.19
CA ASP A 137 2.54 7.99 -13.75
C ASP A 137 1.82 8.25 -12.42
N SER A 138 1.51 7.22 -11.63
CA SER A 138 1.02 7.44 -10.27
C SER A 138 2.18 7.54 -9.27
N ASP A 139 2.25 8.68 -8.58
CA ASP A 139 3.10 8.86 -7.39
C ASP A 139 2.67 7.97 -6.21
N TRP A 140 1.64 7.14 -6.40
CA TRP A 140 1.09 6.23 -5.42
C TRP A 140 1.93 4.95 -5.29
N ARG A 141 2.31 4.65 -4.06
CA ARG A 141 2.98 3.43 -3.63
C ARG A 141 2.07 2.72 -2.63
N LEU A 142 1.83 1.44 -2.83
CA LEU A 142 1.17 0.61 -1.83
C LEU A 142 2.16 0.42 -0.66
N GLU A 143 1.87 1.01 0.50
CA GLU A 143 2.73 0.90 1.70
C GLU A 143 2.43 -0.37 2.49
N ALA A 144 1.14 -0.67 2.67
CA ALA A 144 0.70 -1.80 3.46
C ALA A 144 -0.69 -2.25 3.00
N GLY A 145 -0.89 -3.56 2.86
CA GLY A 145 -2.18 -4.15 3.20
C GLY A 145 -2.07 -4.53 4.66
N PHE A 146 -2.98 -4.07 5.52
CA PHE A 146 -3.05 -4.67 6.86
C PHE A 146 -3.18 -6.19 6.69
N PRO A 147 -2.61 -6.99 7.62
CA PRO A 147 -2.71 -8.44 7.54
C PRO A 147 -4.19 -8.83 7.39
N PRO A 148 -4.50 -9.95 6.73
CA PRO A 148 -5.87 -10.39 6.38
C PRO A 148 -6.81 -10.62 7.58
N TYR A 149 -6.41 -10.21 8.79
CA TYR A 149 -7.07 -10.42 10.08
C TYR A 149 -7.69 -9.16 10.66
N SER A 150 -7.33 -7.96 10.19
CA SER A 150 -8.23 -6.83 10.38
C SER A 150 -9.32 -7.02 9.34
N ASP A 151 -10.46 -7.55 9.75
CA ASP A 151 -11.69 -7.31 9.00
C ASP A 151 -12.15 -5.89 9.39
N PRO A 152 -12.16 -4.92 8.45
CA PRO A 152 -11.94 -5.05 7.01
C PRO A 152 -10.46 -4.94 6.59
N VAL A 153 -10.08 -5.61 5.50
CA VAL A 153 -8.73 -5.50 4.93
C VAL A 153 -8.54 -4.07 4.44
N VAL A 154 -7.47 -3.43 4.89
CA VAL A 154 -7.17 -2.03 4.56
C VAL A 154 -5.96 -1.98 3.64
N LEU A 155 -6.15 -1.51 2.41
CA LEU A 155 -5.09 -1.19 1.47
C LEU A 155 -4.68 0.27 1.67
N VAL A 156 -3.42 0.48 2.03
CA VAL A 156 -2.86 1.78 2.34
C VAL A 156 -1.93 2.21 1.21
N TYR A 157 -2.30 3.27 0.50
CA TYR A 157 -1.51 3.88 -0.55
C TYR A 157 -0.93 5.20 -0.05
N SER A 158 0.37 5.39 -0.21
CA SER A 158 1.05 6.68 -0.02
C SER A 158 1.41 7.29 -1.35
N GLY A 159 1.19 8.58 -1.52
CA GLY A 159 1.48 9.29 -2.76
C GLY A 159 0.91 10.68 -2.67
N LYS A 160 1.38 11.60 -3.50
CA LYS A 160 0.88 12.97 -3.47
C LYS A 160 -0.05 13.20 -4.66
N ALA A 161 -1.32 13.47 -4.39
CA ALA A 161 -2.26 13.90 -5.42
C ALA A 161 -2.97 15.19 -5.04
N LYS A 162 -3.24 16.03 -6.04
CA LYS A 162 -4.18 17.14 -5.95
C LYS A 162 -5.51 16.69 -6.53
N LEU A 163 -6.53 16.72 -5.68
CA LEU A 163 -7.87 16.23 -6.00
C LEU A 163 -8.86 17.38 -5.86
N ASP A 164 -9.60 17.63 -6.93
CA ASP A 164 -10.76 18.50 -6.94
C ASP A 164 -11.99 17.72 -6.47
N GLY A 165 -12.84 18.36 -5.67
CA GLY A 165 -14.06 17.73 -5.18
C GLY A 165 -14.90 18.64 -4.31
N TRP A 166 -15.91 18.05 -3.65
CA TRP A 166 -16.87 18.77 -2.81
C TRP A 166 -16.96 18.11 -1.46
N LEU A 167 -17.10 18.92 -0.42
CA LEU A 167 -17.45 18.40 0.89
C LEU A 167 -18.94 18.07 0.89
N ILE A 168 -19.27 16.82 1.21
CA ILE A 168 -20.65 16.37 1.39
C ILE A 168 -20.86 16.02 2.87
N GLU A 169 -22.06 16.29 3.37
CA GLU A 169 -22.45 15.86 4.71
C GLU A 169 -22.80 14.37 4.63
N GLY A 170 -21.89 13.51 5.14
CA GLY A 170 -22.17 12.08 5.30
C GLY A 170 -22.99 11.80 6.55
N GLY A 171 -23.20 10.53 6.88
CA GLY A 171 -23.81 10.10 8.14
C GLY A 171 -25.30 9.78 8.07
N ALA A 172 -25.77 8.99 9.03
CA ALA A 172 -27.17 8.62 9.12
C ALA A 172 -28.04 9.83 9.52
N LYS A 173 -29.24 9.93 8.95
CA LYS A 173 -30.19 11.01 9.27
C LYS A 173 -30.42 11.07 10.78
N GLY A 174 -30.01 12.18 11.41
CA GLY A 174 -30.15 12.42 12.86
C GLY A 174 -28.86 12.35 13.67
N GLU A 175 -27.72 12.04 13.05
CA GLU A 175 -26.43 12.12 13.71
C GLU A 175 -26.03 13.58 13.98
N LYS A 176 -25.67 13.90 15.24
CA LYS A 176 -25.41 15.29 15.66
C LYS A 176 -24.11 15.87 15.10
N ASN A 177 -23.18 15.03 14.68
CA ASN A 177 -21.86 15.42 14.16
C ASN A 177 -21.39 14.37 13.15
N PRO A 178 -21.97 14.33 11.94
CA PRO A 178 -21.53 13.39 10.94
C PRO A 178 -20.08 13.65 10.56
N ASP A 179 -19.32 12.58 10.31
CA ASP A 179 -17.97 12.74 9.81
C ASP A 179 -18.00 13.36 8.39
N PRO A 180 -17.03 14.23 8.05
CA PRO A 180 -16.98 14.89 6.76
C PRO A 180 -16.63 13.90 5.65
N TYR A 181 -17.39 13.91 4.56
CA TYR A 181 -17.07 13.17 3.35
C TYR A 181 -16.62 14.12 2.24
N PHE A 182 -15.73 13.64 1.38
CA PHE A 182 -15.23 14.35 0.23
C PHE A 182 -15.60 13.57 -1.04
N HIS A 183 -16.41 14.19 -1.88
CA HIS A 183 -16.78 13.68 -3.20
C HIS A 183 -15.75 14.15 -4.22
N ILE A 184 -14.94 13.23 -4.75
CA ILE A 184 -13.91 13.54 -5.74
C ILE A 184 -14.56 13.73 -7.12
N ALA A 185 -14.15 14.76 -7.85
CA ALA A 185 -14.60 14.99 -9.22
C ALA A 185 -14.17 13.87 -10.18
N ASP A 186 -15.03 13.50 -11.13
CA ASP A 186 -14.80 12.40 -12.08
C ASP A 186 -13.46 12.45 -12.79
N LYS A 187 -13.09 13.65 -13.26
CA LYS A 187 -11.81 13.90 -13.94
C LYS A 187 -10.58 13.61 -13.07
N ASP A 188 -10.74 13.55 -11.75
CA ASP A 188 -9.68 13.35 -10.77
C ASP A 188 -9.67 11.92 -10.21
N LEU A 189 -10.70 11.11 -10.44
CA LEU A 189 -10.72 9.68 -10.07
C LEU A 189 -9.55 8.93 -10.70
N GLN A 190 -9.24 9.21 -11.96
CA GLN A 190 -8.11 8.61 -12.69
C GLN A 190 -6.72 8.91 -12.07
N LYS A 191 -6.63 9.88 -11.15
CA LYS A 191 -5.40 10.18 -10.40
C LYS A 191 -5.22 9.26 -9.19
N LEU A 192 -6.21 8.43 -8.87
CA LEU A 192 -6.20 7.49 -7.76
C LEU A 192 -5.78 6.09 -8.22
N PRO A 193 -5.32 5.22 -7.29
CA PRO A 193 -5.15 3.80 -7.56
C PRO A 193 -6.40 3.17 -8.19
N PHE A 194 -6.23 2.24 -9.13
CA PHE A 194 -7.35 1.67 -9.91
C PHE A 194 -8.45 1.08 -9.02
N SER A 195 -8.07 0.37 -7.96
CA SER A 195 -9.00 -0.19 -6.96
C SER A 195 -9.94 0.84 -6.33
N MET A 196 -9.57 2.13 -6.35
CA MET A 196 -10.31 3.25 -5.76
C MET A 196 -11.15 4.03 -6.77
N GLN A 197 -10.87 3.93 -8.07
CA GLN A 197 -11.52 4.76 -9.10
C GLN A 197 -13.04 4.51 -9.22
N LYS A 198 -13.54 3.42 -8.64
CA LYS A 198 -14.98 3.10 -8.57
C LYS A 198 -15.74 3.86 -7.47
N ASN A 199 -15.03 4.43 -6.51
CA ASN A 199 -15.62 5.17 -5.39
C ASN A 199 -15.40 6.66 -5.64
N GLN A 200 -16.45 7.46 -5.54
CA GLN A 200 -16.37 8.92 -5.59
C GLN A 200 -16.37 9.55 -4.21
N GLU A 201 -16.94 8.87 -3.21
CA GLU A 201 -17.14 9.39 -1.87
C GLU A 201 -16.13 8.79 -0.90
N TYR A 202 -15.42 9.67 -0.19
CA TYR A 202 -14.38 9.27 0.73
C TYR A 202 -14.56 9.95 2.07
N LEU A 203 -14.38 9.19 3.14
CA LEU A 203 -14.34 9.73 4.48
C LEU A 203 -13.05 10.55 4.66
N LEU A 204 -13.17 11.81 5.04
CA LEU A 204 -12.02 12.71 5.19
C LEU A 204 -11.45 12.60 6.61
N LYS A 205 -10.15 12.28 6.71
CA LYS A 205 -9.41 12.25 7.98
C LYS A 205 -8.07 12.99 7.87
N VAL A 206 -7.45 13.26 9.01
CA VAL A 206 -6.07 13.78 9.11
C VAL A 206 -5.18 12.67 9.65
N TYR A 207 -3.99 12.49 9.08
CA TYR A 207 -2.98 11.58 9.62
C TYR A 207 -2.02 12.34 10.52
N SER A 208 -2.00 11.97 11.79
CA SER A 208 -1.13 12.60 12.76
C SER A 208 0.27 12.01 12.74
N LYS A 209 1.22 12.74 13.33
CA LYS A 209 2.63 12.29 13.45
C LYS A 209 2.78 11.00 14.26
N GLU A 210 1.76 10.61 15.02
CA GLU A 210 1.73 9.36 15.79
C GLU A 210 1.23 8.17 14.97
N ASN A 211 1.11 8.31 13.64
CA ASN A 211 0.54 7.31 12.74
C ASN A 211 -0.91 6.96 13.09
N LYS A 212 -1.67 7.94 13.59
CA LYS A 212 -3.09 7.78 13.95
C LYS A 212 -3.97 8.66 13.06
N PHE A 213 -5.15 8.14 12.75
CA PHE A 213 -6.18 8.92 12.08
C PHE A 213 -6.97 9.74 13.08
N GLU A 214 -7.02 11.04 12.83
CA GLU A 214 -7.72 12.01 13.67
C GLU A 214 -8.86 12.64 12.88
N LYS A 215 -9.84 13.14 13.62
CA LYS A 215 -10.93 13.93 13.04
C LYS A 215 -10.36 15.18 12.38
N VAL A 216 -10.91 15.54 11.23
CA VAL A 216 -10.52 16.77 10.53
C VAL A 216 -10.84 17.97 11.43
N PRO A 217 -9.89 18.89 11.68
CA PRO A 217 -10.14 20.09 12.48
C PRO A 217 -11.33 20.89 11.92
N GLN A 218 -12.23 21.38 12.79
CA GLN A 218 -13.43 22.13 12.38
C GLN A 218 -13.08 23.33 11.47
N LYS A 219 -11.97 24.02 11.76
CA LYS A 219 -11.46 25.13 10.92
C LYS A 219 -11.20 24.70 9.47
N THR A 220 -10.72 23.48 9.26
CA THR A 220 -10.47 22.91 7.92
C THR A 220 -11.79 22.58 7.25
N ILE A 221 -12.75 22.01 7.97
CA ILE A 221 -14.12 21.78 7.49
C ILE A 221 -14.77 23.10 7.07
N ASP A 222 -14.73 24.12 7.92
CA ASP A 222 -15.32 25.44 7.65
C ASP A 222 -14.67 26.10 6.42
N ARG A 223 -13.35 25.92 6.25
CA ARG A 223 -12.64 26.39 5.05
C ARG A 223 -13.13 25.66 3.80
N LEU A 224 -13.28 24.34 3.85
CA LEU A 224 -13.76 23.54 2.73
C LEU A 224 -15.22 23.87 2.39
N LYS A 225 -16.10 24.07 3.39
CA LYS A 225 -17.51 24.47 3.19
C LYS A 225 -17.67 25.81 2.46
N LYS A 226 -16.69 26.73 2.56
CA LYS A 226 -16.71 27.99 1.80
C LYS A 226 -16.60 27.78 0.28
N PHE A 227 -15.96 26.69 -0.13
CA PHE A 227 -15.97 26.23 -1.52
C PHE A 227 -17.28 25.50 -1.73
N SER A 228 -18.33 26.29 -1.99
CA SER A 228 -19.72 25.83 -2.19
C SER A 228 -19.82 24.75 -3.28
N GLU A 229 -20.99 24.11 -3.37
CA GLU A 229 -21.40 23.19 -4.46
C GLU A 229 -20.97 23.63 -5.88
N LYS A 230 -20.83 24.94 -6.12
CA LYS A 230 -20.52 25.49 -7.45
C LYS A 230 -19.02 25.52 -7.80
N ILE A 231 -18.12 25.45 -6.83
CA ILE A 231 -16.67 25.53 -7.09
C ILE A 231 -16.01 24.39 -6.32
N PRO A 232 -15.43 23.39 -7.01
CA PRO A 232 -14.76 22.30 -6.32
C PRO A 232 -13.58 22.84 -5.50
N ALA A 233 -13.45 22.33 -4.28
CA ALA A 233 -12.26 22.54 -3.47
C ALA A 233 -11.15 21.62 -3.98
N THR A 234 -9.92 22.13 -4.04
CA THR A 234 -8.74 21.30 -4.28
C THR A 234 -8.09 20.92 -2.95
N ILE A 235 -7.97 19.63 -2.68
CA ILE A 235 -7.22 19.10 -1.53
C ILE A 235 -5.92 18.44 -2.00
N THR A 236 -4.92 18.41 -1.12
CA THR A 236 -3.71 17.61 -1.32
C THR A 236 -3.76 16.41 -0.39
N VAL A 237 -3.67 15.23 -0.97
CA VAL A 237 -3.74 13.94 -0.27
C VAL A 237 -2.37 13.29 -0.36
N ASP A 238 -1.86 12.83 0.77
CA ASP A 238 -0.61 12.07 0.89
C ASP A 238 -0.83 10.58 1.13
N LYS A 239 -2.00 10.21 1.66
CA LYS A 239 -2.33 8.84 2.05
C LYS A 239 -3.79 8.53 1.79
N ILE A 240 -4.07 7.35 1.25
CA ILE A 240 -5.42 6.84 1.06
C ILE A 240 -5.52 5.43 1.62
N GLU A 241 -6.58 5.19 2.38
CA GLU A 241 -6.92 3.85 2.85
C GLU A 241 -8.19 3.36 2.14
N ALA A 242 -8.08 2.25 1.43
CA ALA A 242 -9.24 1.53 0.89
C ALA A 242 -9.56 0.35 1.79
N PHE A 243 -10.77 0.35 2.34
CA PHE A 243 -11.32 -0.79 3.06
C PHE A 243 -12.02 -1.72 2.08
N THR A 244 -11.97 -3.03 2.32
CA THR A 244 -12.81 -3.98 1.58
C THR A 244 -14.29 -3.75 1.85
N GLU A 245 -14.62 -3.25 3.03
CA GLU A 245 -15.98 -2.90 3.45
C GLU A 245 -16.03 -1.45 3.94
N GLY A 246 -17.04 -0.70 3.49
CA GLY A 246 -17.24 0.70 3.86
C GLY A 246 -16.60 1.71 2.89
N SER A 247 -16.70 2.97 3.27
CA SER A 247 -16.19 4.08 2.45
C SER A 247 -14.67 4.21 2.59
N PRO A 248 -13.93 4.36 1.49
CA PRO A 248 -12.49 4.61 1.54
C PRO A 248 -12.19 5.91 2.30
N ILE A 249 -11.05 5.99 2.98
CA ILE A 249 -10.61 7.16 3.73
C ILE A 249 -9.57 7.93 2.92
N LEU A 250 -9.84 9.20 2.67
CA LEU A 250 -8.83 10.14 2.20
C LEU A 250 -8.16 10.79 3.39
N THR A 251 -6.84 10.78 3.38
CA THR A 251 -6.07 11.54 4.35
C THR A 251 -5.55 12.81 3.71
N ILE A 252 -5.90 13.94 4.30
CA ILE A 252 -5.23 15.18 3.98
C ILE A 252 -3.98 15.31 4.85
N VAL A 253 -2.88 15.73 4.22
CA VAL A 253 -1.81 16.38 4.98
C VAL A 253 -2.45 17.61 5.59
N ASP A 254 -2.40 17.77 6.92
CA ASP A 254 -2.65 19.08 7.52
C ASP A 254 -1.47 19.99 7.15
N GLY A 255 -1.50 20.44 5.89
CA GLY A 255 -0.56 21.37 5.32
C GLY A 255 -0.87 22.74 5.88
N LYS A 256 0.15 23.34 6.51
CA LYS A 256 0.22 24.77 6.79
C LYS A 256 -0.39 25.62 5.68
#